data_AF-A0A4R0DE38-F1
#
_entry.id   AF-A0A4R0DE38-F1
#
_cell.length_a   1.000
_cell.length_b   1.000
_cell.length_c   1.000
_cell.angle_alpha   90.00
_cell.angle_beta   90.00
_cell.angle_gamma   90.00
#
_symmetry.space_group_name_H-M   'P 1'
#
loop_
_entity.id
_entity.type
_entity.pdbx_description
1 polymer ?
#
loop_
_entity_poly.entity_id
_entity_poly.type
_entity_poly.pdbx_seq_one_letter_code
_entity_poly.pdbx_strand_id
1 'polypeptide(L)'
;MQIAADQQQHAGFKARFGNLLTVTGTANLAGTLNLFDEVPLDQPLITAQGSQTTVLRAQQGVQREFDAYRSSNPLFELTQVSYRPELNATGEPVRAADTINTDVVITAKRKSTETVAALAAELEGRTQVARNLDVVLASLDQKQQLETLEDAEKVFANRLFNNFAQTIRYSNAAESTVSTQALNQLFHQLDPSFYANTVLNVAEESSKQERQFAQRLATAQPKQLWFSGDYQSYDMDYVGLNSERRSHHQGVGVATKLAGMTLAAQADFSQLNLDDAVQTGSKNSSQSKAYALTMGTAQQLNRDLSVAAWLKGMQVDVDAQRGHAQAQKIQFDGQMYAAGLRLDYSYPLSQKMQIQPYLDASFQHYVHAEQTQQDGVNSLDDLVMQRWNFGAGLQANYQLNPAWQLQGSLYYSQPIQEKAYLDTHYVGTAEKLKFDAWHADQGQYHAALGSQLHFGQHSFLNLNYEYSGRSHSDSHRVQLAVTTRF
;
A
#
# COMPACT_ATOMS: atom_id res chain seq x y z
N MET A 1 15.72 -42.20 -23.74
CA MET A 1 14.31 -42.21 -23.32
C MET A 1 13.48 -42.12 -24.60
N GLN A 2 12.79 -43.20 -25.00
CA GLN A 2 11.92 -43.18 -26.20
C GLN A 2 10.51 -42.82 -25.76
N ILE A 3 10.03 -41.66 -26.21
CA ILE A 3 8.64 -41.22 -26.05
C ILE A 3 7.86 -41.74 -27.27
N ALA A 4 6.70 -42.36 -27.03
CA ALA A 4 5.84 -42.92 -28.07
C ALA A 4 5.42 -41.85 -29.10
N ALA A 5 5.27 -42.24 -30.37
CA ALA A 5 5.14 -41.32 -31.52
C ALA A 5 3.92 -40.38 -31.44
N ASP A 6 2.87 -40.80 -30.75
CA ASP A 6 1.64 -40.07 -30.44
C ASP A 6 1.77 -39.10 -29.25
N GLN A 7 2.83 -39.22 -28.43
CA GLN A 7 3.20 -38.25 -27.40
C GLN A 7 4.33 -37.30 -27.83
N GLN A 8 4.99 -37.55 -28.97
CA GLN A 8 6.12 -36.74 -29.45
C GLN A 8 5.74 -35.31 -29.84
N GLN A 9 4.52 -35.06 -30.32
CA GLN A 9 4.08 -33.70 -30.68
C GLN A 9 3.72 -32.82 -29.47
N HIS A 10 3.60 -33.40 -28.27
CA HIS A 10 3.08 -32.70 -27.09
C HIS A 10 3.97 -32.81 -25.83
N ALA A 11 5.08 -33.57 -25.89
CA ALA A 11 6.06 -33.68 -24.80
C ALA A 11 7.18 -32.65 -24.97
N GLY A 12 7.18 -31.59 -24.15
CA GLY A 12 8.29 -30.63 -24.09
C GLY A 12 9.43 -31.11 -23.19
N PHE A 13 10.68 -30.88 -23.60
CA PHE A 13 11.85 -31.12 -22.74
C PHE A 13 11.94 -30.01 -21.69
N LYS A 14 11.81 -30.39 -20.42
CA LYS A 14 11.93 -29.48 -19.28
C LYS A 14 13.35 -29.57 -18.71
N ALA A 15 14.05 -28.44 -18.64
CA ALA A 15 15.38 -28.36 -18.01
C ALA A 15 15.42 -27.22 -17.00
N ARG A 16 16.21 -27.39 -15.92
CA ARG A 16 16.56 -26.30 -15.00
C ARG A 16 17.84 -25.62 -15.48
N PHE A 17 17.96 -24.33 -15.26
CA PHE A 17 19.19 -23.61 -15.56
C PHE A 17 20.33 -24.11 -14.65
N GLY A 18 21.53 -24.32 -15.20
CA GLY A 18 22.69 -24.86 -14.45
C GLY A 18 22.79 -26.39 -14.42
N ASN A 19 21.76 -27.13 -14.86
CA ASN A 19 21.78 -28.60 -14.87
C ASN A 19 22.41 -29.15 -16.15
N LEU A 20 23.48 -29.92 -16.05
CA LEU A 20 24.04 -30.68 -17.17
C LEU A 20 23.47 -32.10 -17.24
N LEU A 21 22.67 -32.42 -18.25
CA LEU A 21 22.29 -33.80 -18.57
C LEU A 21 23.28 -34.42 -19.56
N THR A 22 23.94 -35.52 -19.22
CA THR A 22 24.83 -36.23 -20.16
C THR A 22 24.14 -37.43 -20.79
N VAL A 23 24.17 -37.52 -22.12
CA VAL A 23 23.69 -38.65 -22.91
C VAL A 23 24.88 -39.31 -23.59
N THR A 24 25.06 -40.60 -23.36
CA THR A 24 26.22 -41.38 -23.85
C THR A 24 26.18 -41.70 -25.34
N GLY A 25 25.05 -41.45 -26.01
CA GLY A 25 24.85 -41.66 -27.45
C GLY A 25 24.45 -40.37 -28.17
N THR A 26 23.97 -40.52 -29.41
CA THR A 26 23.46 -39.40 -30.20
C THR A 26 22.11 -38.94 -29.63
N ALA A 27 21.95 -37.63 -29.40
CA ALA A 27 20.70 -37.07 -28.93
C ALA A 27 19.83 -36.61 -30.11
N ASN A 28 18.56 -37.04 -30.13
CA ASN A 28 17.57 -36.57 -31.11
C ASN A 28 16.56 -35.68 -30.39
N LEU A 29 16.59 -34.37 -30.68
CA LEU A 29 15.73 -33.37 -30.01
C LEU A 29 14.51 -33.05 -30.87
N ALA A 30 13.39 -32.78 -30.22
CA ALA A 30 12.13 -32.37 -30.83
C ALA A 30 11.28 -31.64 -29.77
N GLY A 31 10.22 -30.97 -30.20
CA GLY A 31 9.27 -30.30 -29.30
C GLY A 31 9.81 -29.00 -28.69
N THR A 32 9.19 -28.56 -27.59
CA THR A 32 9.52 -27.29 -26.94
C THR A 32 10.49 -27.48 -25.77
N LEU A 33 11.61 -26.76 -25.79
CA LEU A 33 12.49 -26.60 -24.63
C LEU A 33 11.86 -25.59 -23.66
N ASN A 34 11.66 -25.99 -22.41
CA ASN A 34 11.10 -25.15 -21.37
C ASN A 34 12.05 -25.06 -20.16
N LEU A 35 12.54 -23.84 -19.87
CA LEU A 35 13.25 -23.59 -18.62
C LEU A 35 12.25 -23.52 -17.48
N PHE A 36 12.38 -24.43 -16.52
CA PHE A 36 11.57 -24.48 -15.30
C PHE A 36 12.46 -24.37 -14.08
N ASP A 37 11.98 -23.65 -13.08
CA ASP A 37 12.75 -23.28 -11.89
C ASP A 37 14.08 -22.58 -12.22
N GLU A 38 14.71 -22.05 -11.19
CA GLU A 38 15.94 -21.33 -11.34
C GLU A 38 17.19 -22.14 -11.03
N VAL A 39 18.31 -21.47 -11.31
CA VAL A 39 19.66 -21.86 -10.94
C VAL A 39 19.69 -22.25 -9.45
N PRO A 40 20.20 -23.44 -9.11
CA PRO A 40 20.50 -23.78 -7.72
C PRO A 40 21.27 -22.65 -6.99
N LEU A 41 21.09 -22.52 -5.67
CA LEU A 41 21.72 -21.46 -4.85
C LEU A 41 23.24 -21.37 -5.01
N ASP A 42 23.87 -22.46 -5.41
CA ASP A 42 25.31 -22.61 -5.66
C ASP A 42 25.75 -22.11 -7.05
N GLN A 43 24.86 -21.59 -7.91
CA GLN A 43 25.29 -20.97 -9.17
C GLN A 43 24.76 -19.56 -9.44
N PRO A 44 25.37 -18.85 -10.41
CA PRO A 44 25.06 -17.46 -10.69
C PRO A 44 23.60 -17.24 -11.10
N LEU A 45 22.99 -16.18 -10.57
CA LEU A 45 21.67 -15.69 -10.95
C LEU A 45 21.63 -15.31 -12.45
N ILE A 46 20.46 -15.48 -13.06
CA ILE A 46 20.22 -14.97 -14.42
C ILE A 46 20.07 -13.45 -14.37
N THR A 47 20.96 -12.74 -15.07
CA THR A 47 21.02 -11.27 -15.07
C THR A 47 20.26 -10.63 -16.23
N ALA A 48 20.11 -9.31 -16.21
CA ALA A 48 19.54 -8.54 -17.32
C ALA A 48 20.39 -8.60 -18.61
N GLN A 49 21.72 -8.74 -18.47
CA GLN A 49 22.65 -8.92 -19.59
C GLN A 49 22.65 -10.36 -20.13
N GLY A 50 22.06 -11.27 -19.37
CA GLY A 50 21.93 -12.68 -19.70
C GLY A 50 23.00 -13.55 -19.08
N SER A 51 22.72 -14.85 -19.10
CA SER A 51 23.56 -15.90 -18.55
C SER A 51 23.53 -17.10 -19.49
N GLN A 52 24.68 -17.76 -19.62
CA GLN A 52 24.84 -18.96 -20.44
C GLN A 52 24.90 -20.20 -19.56
N THR A 53 24.23 -21.26 -19.95
CA THR A 53 24.30 -22.56 -19.29
C THR A 53 24.23 -23.70 -20.30
N THR A 54 24.87 -24.83 -19.99
CA THR A 54 24.75 -26.05 -20.80
C THR A 54 23.74 -26.99 -20.15
N VAL A 55 22.71 -27.40 -20.89
CA VAL A 55 21.66 -28.28 -20.34
C VAL A 55 21.74 -29.74 -20.77
N LEU A 56 22.38 -30.01 -21.91
CA LEU A 56 22.48 -31.33 -22.48
C LEU A 56 23.85 -31.48 -23.14
N ARG A 57 24.57 -32.55 -22.80
CA ARG A 57 25.79 -33.00 -23.45
C ARG A 57 25.55 -34.34 -24.12
N ALA A 58 25.61 -34.36 -25.45
CA ALA A 58 25.46 -35.57 -26.24
C ALA A 58 26.83 -36.04 -26.73
N GLN A 59 27.32 -37.16 -26.19
CA GLN A 59 28.67 -37.67 -26.48
C GLN A 59 28.84 -38.15 -27.92
N GLN A 60 27.76 -38.46 -28.64
CA GLN A 60 27.82 -38.81 -30.08
C GLN A 60 27.05 -37.82 -30.95
N GLY A 61 27.00 -36.55 -30.52
CA GLY A 61 26.40 -35.45 -31.26
C GLY A 61 24.87 -35.32 -31.13
N VAL A 62 24.33 -34.27 -31.74
CA VAL A 62 22.89 -33.95 -31.77
C VAL A 62 22.38 -34.10 -33.21
N GLN A 63 21.29 -34.85 -33.40
CA GLN A 63 20.70 -35.15 -34.71
C GLN A 63 19.66 -34.13 -35.19
N ARG A 64 18.98 -33.44 -34.26
CA ARG A 64 17.91 -32.46 -34.51
C ARG A 64 17.91 -31.39 -33.42
N GLU A 65 17.35 -30.24 -33.73
CA GLU A 65 17.18 -29.11 -32.82
C GLU A 65 15.79 -29.12 -32.18
N PHE A 66 15.60 -28.38 -31.09
CA PHE A 66 14.26 -28.10 -30.57
C PHE A 66 13.43 -27.29 -31.58
N ASP A 67 12.16 -27.64 -31.74
CA ASP A 67 11.23 -26.96 -32.66
C ASP A 67 10.90 -25.54 -32.18
N ALA A 68 10.89 -25.34 -30.85
CA ALA A 68 10.70 -24.05 -30.20
C ALA A 68 11.33 -24.04 -28.80
N TYR A 69 11.51 -22.86 -28.21
CA TYR A 69 11.96 -22.72 -26.84
C TYR A 69 11.26 -21.56 -26.13
N ARG A 70 10.95 -21.73 -24.84
CA ARG A 70 10.28 -20.72 -24.00
C ARG A 70 10.67 -20.84 -22.53
N SER A 71 10.41 -19.79 -21.76
CA SER A 71 10.56 -19.81 -20.32
C SER A 71 9.21 -20.13 -19.66
N SER A 72 9.20 -20.97 -18.63
CA SER A 72 8.04 -21.15 -17.74
C SER A 72 8.00 -20.16 -16.59
N ASN A 73 8.88 -19.16 -16.64
CA ASN A 73 8.91 -18.05 -15.72
C ASN A 73 8.77 -16.75 -16.54
N PRO A 74 7.76 -15.91 -16.29
CA PRO A 74 7.53 -14.70 -17.06
C PRO A 74 8.68 -13.68 -16.92
N LEU A 75 9.48 -13.78 -15.85
CA LEU A 75 10.66 -12.93 -15.64
C LEU A 75 11.83 -13.25 -16.57
N PHE A 76 11.83 -14.40 -17.24
CA PHE A 76 12.94 -14.80 -18.11
C PHE A 76 12.51 -14.97 -19.55
N GLU A 77 13.44 -14.70 -20.45
CA GLU A 77 13.35 -15.11 -21.85
C GLU A 77 14.62 -15.85 -22.26
N LEU A 78 14.42 -16.92 -23.02
CA LEU A 78 15.51 -17.54 -23.76
C LEU A 78 15.81 -16.65 -24.97
N THR A 79 17.07 -16.24 -25.08
CA THR A 79 17.53 -15.41 -26.18
C THR A 79 18.21 -16.23 -27.26
N GLN A 80 18.84 -17.33 -26.88
CA GLN A 80 19.55 -18.19 -27.81
C GLN A 80 19.62 -19.62 -27.28
N VAL A 81 19.40 -20.59 -28.16
CA VAL A 81 19.83 -21.99 -27.96
C VAL A 81 20.86 -22.27 -29.05
N SER A 82 22.06 -22.66 -28.65
CA SER A 82 23.14 -22.95 -29.58
C SER A 82 23.75 -24.32 -29.32
N TYR A 83 24.04 -25.02 -30.40
CA TYR A 83 24.63 -26.35 -30.39
C TYR A 83 26.11 -26.18 -30.69
N ARG A 84 26.96 -26.40 -29.67
CA ARG A 84 28.40 -26.15 -29.77
C ARG A 84 29.17 -27.40 -29.40
N PRO A 85 30.34 -27.68 -30.00
CA PRO A 85 31.23 -28.72 -29.52
C PRO A 85 31.57 -28.50 -28.04
N GLU A 86 31.57 -29.57 -27.24
CA GLU A 86 32.22 -29.54 -25.92
C GLU A 86 33.70 -29.26 -26.15
N LEU A 87 34.28 -28.31 -25.41
CA LEU A 87 35.70 -27.97 -25.51
C LEU A 87 36.45 -28.54 -24.30
N ASN A 88 37.63 -29.12 -24.55
CA ASN A 88 38.55 -29.54 -23.49
C ASN A 88 39.30 -28.33 -22.88
N ALA A 89 40.17 -28.59 -21.90
CA ALA A 89 40.96 -27.56 -21.24
C ALA A 89 41.91 -26.78 -22.18
N THR A 90 42.20 -27.28 -23.39
CA THR A 90 43.03 -26.61 -24.40
C THR A 90 42.20 -25.90 -25.47
N GLY A 91 40.87 -25.87 -25.35
CA GLY A 91 39.97 -25.20 -26.29
C GLY A 91 39.65 -26.02 -27.55
N GLU A 92 39.99 -27.31 -27.57
CA GLU A 92 39.72 -28.21 -28.70
C GLU A 92 38.43 -29.02 -28.48
N PRO A 93 37.67 -29.34 -29.54
CA PRO A 93 36.51 -30.21 -29.44
C PRO A 93 36.80 -31.57 -28.80
N VAL A 94 36.05 -31.94 -27.76
CA VAL A 94 36.07 -33.27 -27.16
C VAL A 94 35.42 -34.26 -28.12
N ARG A 95 36.12 -35.36 -28.42
CA ARG A 95 35.66 -36.41 -29.33
C ARG A 95 35.43 -37.71 -28.58
N ALA A 96 34.32 -38.37 -28.87
CA ALA A 96 34.10 -39.78 -28.56
C ALA A 96 34.19 -40.58 -29.87
N ALA A 97 35.25 -41.37 -30.02
CA ALA A 97 35.62 -42.01 -31.29
C ALA A 97 35.69 -40.99 -32.46
N ASP A 98 34.88 -41.17 -33.51
CA ASP A 98 34.81 -40.30 -34.70
C ASP A 98 33.74 -39.20 -34.60
N THR A 99 33.05 -39.09 -33.46
CA THR A 99 31.96 -38.11 -33.25
C THR A 99 32.35 -37.03 -32.24
N ILE A 100 31.81 -35.82 -32.41
CA ILE A 100 32.08 -34.66 -31.55
C ILE A 100 31.01 -34.59 -30.46
N ASN A 101 31.44 -34.51 -29.21
CA ASN A 101 30.55 -34.23 -28.10
C ASN A 101 29.89 -32.87 -28.33
N THR A 102 28.56 -32.80 -28.27
CA THR A 102 27.82 -31.55 -28.52
C THR A 102 27.09 -31.12 -27.26
N ASP A 103 27.35 -29.88 -26.86
CA ASP A 103 26.67 -29.17 -25.79
C ASP A 103 25.53 -28.32 -26.36
N VAL A 104 24.35 -28.49 -25.78
CA VAL A 104 23.23 -27.57 -25.96
C VAL A 104 23.38 -26.44 -24.94
N VAL A 105 23.87 -25.31 -25.42
CA VAL A 105 24.08 -24.10 -24.63
C VAL A 105 22.87 -23.19 -24.78
N ILE A 106 22.24 -22.89 -23.65
CA ILE A 106 21.13 -21.95 -23.54
C ILE A 106 21.66 -20.62 -23.02
N THR A 107 21.30 -19.54 -23.70
CA THR A 107 21.38 -18.19 -23.19
C THR A 107 19.99 -17.73 -22.79
N ALA A 108 19.83 -17.29 -21.54
CA ALA A 108 18.62 -16.67 -21.05
C ALA A 108 18.94 -15.29 -20.47
N LYS A 109 18.00 -14.35 -20.55
CA LYS A 109 18.08 -13.07 -19.85
C LYS A 109 16.86 -12.81 -18.99
N ARG A 110 17.08 -12.05 -17.92
CA ARG A 110 16.02 -11.52 -17.08
C ARG A 110 15.39 -10.30 -17.75
N LYS A 111 14.06 -10.30 -17.85
CA LYS A 111 13.25 -9.16 -18.26
C LYS A 111 13.11 -8.20 -17.08
N SER A 112 12.82 -6.94 -17.40
CA SER A 112 12.32 -6.00 -16.39
C SER A 112 10.99 -6.50 -15.81
N THR A 113 10.84 -6.37 -14.51
CA THR A 113 9.60 -6.67 -13.80
C THR A 113 8.47 -5.72 -14.19
N GLU A 114 8.73 -4.49 -14.66
CA GLU A 114 7.72 -3.62 -15.27
C GLU A 114 7.12 -4.26 -16.53
N THR A 115 7.96 -4.88 -17.37
CA THR A 115 7.49 -5.59 -18.57
C THR A 115 6.59 -6.78 -18.20
N VAL A 116 6.90 -7.46 -17.10
CA VAL A 116 6.09 -8.58 -16.59
C VAL A 116 4.80 -8.09 -15.94
N ALA A 117 4.85 -7.00 -15.19
CA ALA A 117 3.67 -6.36 -14.60
C ALA A 117 2.63 -5.97 -15.66
N ALA A 118 3.08 -5.54 -16.84
CA ALA A 118 2.22 -5.20 -17.97
C ALA A 118 1.44 -6.39 -18.58
N LEU A 119 1.72 -7.64 -18.17
CA LEU A 119 1.02 -8.83 -18.64
C LEU A 119 -0.33 -9.07 -17.94
N ALA A 120 -0.66 -8.28 -16.92
CA ALA A 120 -1.91 -8.40 -16.15
C ALA A 120 -2.70 -7.09 -16.12
N ALA A 121 -4.01 -7.19 -15.94
CA ALA A 121 -4.89 -6.05 -15.67
C ALA A 121 -4.37 -5.25 -14.48
N GLU A 122 -4.51 -3.93 -14.53
CA GLU A 122 -3.94 -2.99 -13.56
C GLU A 122 -4.34 -3.31 -12.11
N LEU A 123 -3.42 -3.02 -11.19
CA LEU A 123 -3.56 -3.18 -9.76
C LEU A 123 -2.86 -1.98 -9.10
N GLU A 124 -3.52 -1.37 -8.12
CA GLU A 124 -2.97 -0.28 -7.32
C GLU A 124 -1.59 -0.66 -6.74
N GLY A 125 -0.64 0.29 -6.77
CA GLY A 125 0.73 0.08 -6.26
C GLY A 125 1.66 -0.81 -7.10
N ARG A 126 1.13 -1.64 -8.01
CA ARG A 126 1.93 -2.62 -8.79
C ARG A 126 3.11 -2.02 -9.54
N THR A 127 2.91 -0.86 -10.17
CA THR A 127 3.97 -0.21 -10.95
C THR A 127 5.12 0.24 -10.05
N GLN A 128 4.83 0.72 -8.84
CA GLN A 128 5.85 1.09 -7.86
C GLN A 128 6.62 -0.15 -7.38
N VAL A 129 5.91 -1.24 -7.07
CA VAL A 129 6.55 -2.53 -6.71
C VAL A 129 7.47 -3.01 -7.81
N ALA A 130 7.02 -3.02 -9.08
CA ALA A 130 7.83 -3.46 -10.21
C ALA A 130 9.10 -2.61 -10.36
N ARG A 131 9.00 -1.28 -10.35
CA ARG A 131 10.19 -0.41 -10.41
C ARG A 131 11.16 -0.68 -9.26
N ASN A 132 10.65 -0.84 -8.05
CA ASN A 132 11.46 -1.14 -6.87
C ASN A 132 12.16 -2.51 -6.99
N LEU A 133 11.47 -3.53 -7.53
CA LEU A 133 12.09 -4.83 -7.82
C LEU A 133 13.19 -4.70 -8.87
N ASP A 134 13.01 -3.92 -9.93
CA ASP A 134 14.03 -3.72 -10.95
C ASP A 134 15.29 -3.03 -10.38
N VAL A 135 15.13 -2.07 -9.46
CA VAL A 135 16.25 -1.45 -8.74
C VAL A 135 17.01 -2.49 -7.91
N VAL A 136 16.30 -3.28 -7.10
CA VAL A 136 16.91 -4.34 -6.28
C VAL A 136 17.64 -5.35 -7.17
N LEU A 137 16.97 -5.84 -8.21
CA LEU A 137 17.52 -6.82 -9.13
C LEU A 137 18.75 -6.30 -9.90
N ALA A 138 18.81 -5.01 -10.23
CA ALA A 138 19.99 -4.40 -10.82
C ALA A 138 21.16 -4.31 -9.82
N SER A 139 20.88 -4.00 -8.55
CA SER A 139 21.85 -4.03 -7.45
C SER A 139 22.44 -5.44 -7.27
N LEU A 140 21.59 -6.47 -7.32
CA LEU A 140 22.05 -7.88 -7.26
C LEU A 140 22.92 -8.28 -8.46
N ASP A 141 22.56 -7.84 -9.68
CA ASP A 141 23.38 -8.10 -10.87
C ASP A 141 24.78 -7.49 -10.74
N GLN A 142 24.87 -6.26 -10.21
CA GLN A 142 26.15 -5.59 -9.97
C GLN A 142 26.98 -6.34 -8.92
N LYS A 143 26.37 -6.73 -7.80
CA LYS A 143 27.05 -7.51 -6.76
C LYS A 143 27.54 -8.87 -7.26
N GLN A 144 26.76 -9.52 -8.13
CA GLN A 144 27.18 -10.77 -8.76
C GLN A 144 28.40 -10.57 -9.66
N GLN A 145 28.43 -9.50 -10.47
CA GLN A 145 29.59 -9.18 -11.32
C GLN A 145 30.85 -8.87 -10.50
N LEU A 146 30.68 -8.32 -9.30
CA LEU A 146 31.77 -7.98 -8.38
C LEU A 146 32.13 -9.12 -7.41
N GLU A 147 31.46 -10.28 -7.50
CA GLU A 147 31.62 -11.41 -6.58
C GLU A 147 31.34 -11.04 -5.09
N THR A 148 30.48 -10.05 -4.85
CA THR A 148 30.09 -9.56 -3.51
C THR A 148 28.65 -9.91 -3.12
N LEU A 149 27.96 -10.71 -3.94
CA LEU A 149 26.58 -11.12 -3.71
C LEU A 149 26.49 -12.04 -2.48
N GLU A 150 25.70 -11.64 -1.49
CA GLU A 150 25.55 -12.39 -0.24
C GLU A 150 24.57 -13.57 -0.39
N ASP A 151 24.71 -14.60 0.45
CA ASP A 151 23.84 -15.78 0.39
C ASP A 151 22.37 -15.45 0.70
N ALA A 152 22.12 -14.49 1.60
CA ALA A 152 20.76 -14.01 1.88
C ALA A 152 20.11 -13.37 0.64
N GLU A 153 20.90 -12.64 -0.16
CA GLU A 153 20.44 -12.00 -1.39
C GLU A 153 20.17 -13.02 -2.50
N LYS A 154 21.00 -14.08 -2.59
CA LYS A 154 20.71 -15.22 -3.46
C LYS A 154 19.42 -15.92 -3.07
N VAL A 155 19.18 -16.12 -1.77
CA VAL A 155 17.93 -16.72 -1.26
C VAL A 155 16.73 -15.84 -1.59
N PHE A 156 16.84 -14.52 -1.42
CA PHE A 156 15.79 -13.57 -1.81
C PHE A 156 15.48 -13.67 -3.31
N ALA A 157 16.51 -13.56 -4.16
CA ALA A 157 16.36 -13.62 -5.61
C ALA A 157 15.67 -14.92 -6.03
N ASN A 158 16.20 -16.07 -5.61
CA ASN A 158 15.62 -17.38 -5.91
C ASN A 158 14.16 -17.50 -5.46
N ARG A 159 13.80 -16.95 -4.29
CA ARG A 159 12.40 -16.95 -3.83
C ARG A 159 11.52 -16.09 -4.75
N LEU A 160 11.95 -14.87 -5.06
CA LEU A 160 11.22 -13.95 -5.94
C LEU A 160 10.96 -14.60 -7.29
N PHE A 161 11.99 -15.16 -7.89
CA PHE A 161 11.92 -15.78 -9.19
C PHE A 161 11.04 -17.03 -9.21
N ASN A 162 11.12 -17.89 -8.17
CA ASN A 162 10.19 -19.00 -8.01
C ASN A 162 8.73 -18.54 -7.86
N ASN A 163 8.49 -17.44 -7.15
CA ASN A 163 7.14 -16.87 -7.03
C ASN A 163 6.61 -16.41 -8.40
N PHE A 164 7.44 -15.80 -9.25
CA PHE A 164 7.03 -15.46 -10.63
C PHE A 164 6.74 -16.70 -11.48
N ALA A 165 7.52 -17.78 -11.35
CA ALA A 165 7.25 -19.03 -12.05
C ALA A 165 5.88 -19.63 -11.68
N GLN A 166 5.45 -19.48 -10.42
CA GLN A 166 4.14 -19.92 -9.94
C GLN A 166 2.96 -19.10 -10.49
N THR A 167 3.22 -17.97 -11.15
CA THR A 167 2.15 -17.18 -11.80
C THR A 167 1.68 -17.77 -13.13
N ILE A 168 2.41 -18.74 -13.70
CA ILE A 168 2.03 -19.38 -14.95
C ILE A 168 0.97 -20.46 -14.71
N ARG A 169 -0.12 -20.41 -15.50
CA ARG A 169 -1.10 -21.49 -15.62
C ARG A 169 -0.91 -22.24 -16.92
N TYR A 170 -1.09 -23.56 -16.84
CA TYR A 170 -1.05 -24.46 -17.99
C TYR A 170 -2.48 -24.88 -18.32
N SER A 171 -3.03 -24.39 -19.43
CA SER A 171 -4.38 -24.76 -19.90
C SER A 171 -4.38 -26.11 -20.62
N ASN A 172 -3.25 -26.46 -21.27
CA ASN A 172 -2.88 -27.75 -21.85
C ASN A 172 -1.33 -27.81 -21.89
N ALA A 173 -0.73 -28.99 -22.09
CA ALA A 173 0.74 -29.18 -22.05
C ALA A 173 1.54 -28.25 -22.99
N ALA A 174 0.89 -27.65 -23.99
CA ALA A 174 1.49 -26.77 -24.99
C ALA A 174 1.27 -25.26 -24.75
N GLU A 175 0.33 -24.79 -23.94
CA GLU A 175 0.06 -23.35 -23.74
C GLU A 175 0.22 -22.95 -22.27
N SER A 176 1.12 -22.00 -22.05
CA SER A 176 1.39 -21.38 -20.76
C SER A 176 0.99 -19.91 -20.83
N THR A 177 0.06 -19.47 -19.98
CA THR A 177 -0.34 -18.07 -19.86
C THR A 177 -0.06 -17.56 -18.46
N VAL A 178 0.26 -16.28 -18.35
CA VAL A 178 0.39 -15.62 -17.05
C VAL A 178 -1.00 -15.46 -16.45
N SER A 179 -1.22 -16.00 -15.26
CA SER A 179 -2.45 -15.81 -14.51
C SER A 179 -2.47 -14.41 -13.93
N THR A 180 -3.38 -13.57 -14.42
CA THR A 180 -3.63 -12.21 -13.88
C THR A 180 -3.85 -12.25 -12.37
N GLN A 181 -4.64 -13.22 -11.88
CA GLN A 181 -4.88 -13.40 -10.45
C GLN A 181 -3.59 -13.67 -9.67
N ALA A 182 -2.78 -14.63 -10.12
CA ALA A 182 -1.57 -15.02 -9.37
C ALA A 182 -0.50 -13.92 -9.43
N LEU A 183 -0.38 -13.23 -10.57
CA LEU A 183 0.53 -12.12 -10.73
C LEU A 183 0.13 -10.93 -9.86
N ASN A 184 -1.14 -10.55 -9.84
CA ASN A 184 -1.63 -9.47 -8.98
C ASN A 184 -1.51 -9.82 -7.48
N GLN A 185 -1.75 -11.07 -7.10
CA GLN A 185 -1.48 -11.55 -5.73
C GLN A 185 0.00 -11.40 -5.37
N LEU A 186 0.92 -11.81 -6.24
CA LEU A 186 2.36 -11.67 -5.98
C LEU A 186 2.77 -10.20 -5.80
N PHE A 187 2.32 -9.30 -6.68
CA PHE A 187 2.64 -7.88 -6.54
C PHE A 187 2.03 -7.29 -5.26
N HIS A 188 0.80 -7.64 -4.91
CA HIS A 188 0.19 -7.20 -3.66
C HIS A 188 0.91 -7.71 -2.40
N GLN A 189 1.50 -8.92 -2.46
CA GLN A 189 2.35 -9.47 -1.40
C GLN A 189 3.69 -8.74 -1.26
N LEU A 190 4.18 -8.16 -2.35
CA LEU A 190 5.42 -7.39 -2.35
C LEU A 190 5.19 -5.90 -2.04
N ASP A 191 3.93 -5.46 -1.92
CA ASP A 191 3.58 -4.06 -1.69
C ASP A 191 3.33 -3.72 -0.19
N PRO A 192 4.26 -3.04 0.50
CA PRO A 192 4.07 -2.63 1.88
C PRO A 192 3.37 -1.25 2.03
N SER A 193 2.88 -0.60 0.96
CA SER A 193 2.17 0.69 1.05
C SER A 193 0.96 0.66 2.00
N PHE A 194 0.39 -0.52 2.26
CA PHE A 194 -0.62 -0.77 3.29
C PHE A 194 -0.29 -0.14 4.66
N TYR A 195 0.98 -0.17 5.08
CA TYR A 195 1.42 0.41 6.35
C TYR A 195 1.32 1.95 6.33
N ALA A 196 1.74 2.58 5.24
CA ALA A 196 1.59 4.02 5.06
C ALA A 196 0.11 4.44 4.96
N ASN A 197 -0.73 3.65 4.28
CA ASN A 197 -2.18 3.84 4.22
C ASN A 197 -2.84 3.79 5.60
N THR A 198 -2.35 2.90 6.48
CA THR A 198 -2.85 2.79 7.86
C THR A 198 -2.59 4.08 8.65
N VAL A 199 -1.39 4.66 8.52
CA VAL A 199 -1.05 5.95 9.16
C VAL A 199 -1.88 7.09 8.56
N LEU A 200 -2.10 7.08 7.24
CA LEU A 200 -2.94 8.08 6.57
C LEU A 200 -4.40 8.03 7.06
N ASN A 201 -4.96 6.84 7.27
CA ASN A 201 -6.30 6.67 7.83
C ASN A 201 -6.42 7.32 9.22
N VAL A 202 -5.39 7.19 10.07
CA VAL A 202 -5.33 7.86 11.38
C VAL A 202 -5.28 9.38 11.21
N ALA A 203 -4.53 9.90 10.25
CA ALA A 203 -4.41 11.32 9.97
C ALA A 203 -5.75 11.94 9.49
N GLU A 204 -6.45 11.25 8.59
CA GLU A 204 -7.78 11.64 8.11
C GLU A 204 -8.81 11.71 9.24
N GLU A 205 -8.81 10.73 10.14
CA GLU A 205 -9.64 10.75 11.34
C GLU A 205 -9.26 11.93 12.27
N SER A 206 -7.95 12.16 12.47
CA SER A 206 -7.49 13.31 13.26
C SER A 206 -7.99 14.64 12.70
N SER A 207 -7.94 14.85 11.39
CA SER A 207 -8.41 16.09 10.77
C SER A 207 -9.90 16.34 10.99
N LYS A 208 -10.72 15.28 11.03
CA LYS A 208 -12.16 15.40 11.34
C LYS A 208 -12.38 15.85 12.78
N GLN A 209 -11.66 15.26 13.73
CA GLN A 209 -11.72 15.61 15.14
C GLN A 209 -11.26 17.05 15.39
N GLU A 210 -10.18 17.47 14.74
CA GLU A 210 -9.64 18.83 14.82
C GLU A 210 -10.66 19.87 14.34
N ARG A 211 -11.32 19.64 13.21
CA ARG A 211 -12.37 20.54 12.71
C ARG A 211 -13.56 20.63 13.65
N GLN A 212 -14.00 19.50 14.21
CA GLN A 212 -15.11 19.49 15.18
C GLN A 212 -14.74 20.20 16.48
N PHE A 213 -13.51 20.01 16.97
CA PHE A 213 -12.99 20.73 18.11
C PHE A 213 -12.96 22.24 17.84
N ALA A 214 -12.43 22.67 16.69
CA ALA A 214 -12.37 24.08 16.32
C ALA A 214 -13.76 24.74 16.22
N GLN A 215 -14.73 24.03 15.64
CA GLN A 215 -16.14 24.47 15.57
C GLN A 215 -16.77 24.66 16.96
N ARG A 216 -16.54 23.70 17.86
CA ARG A 216 -17.01 23.79 19.26
C ARG A 216 -16.34 24.94 20.00
N LEU A 217 -15.02 25.07 19.84
CA LEU A 217 -14.21 26.10 20.48
C LEU A 217 -14.65 27.52 20.08
N ALA A 218 -14.96 27.76 18.80
CA ALA A 218 -15.44 29.06 18.31
C ALA A 218 -16.81 29.46 18.91
N THR A 219 -17.67 28.48 19.21
CA THR A 219 -19.05 28.71 19.70
C THR A 219 -19.23 28.47 21.20
N ALA A 220 -18.16 28.05 21.88
CA ALA A 220 -18.26 27.59 23.25
C ALA A 220 -18.61 28.71 24.25
N GLN A 221 -19.39 28.32 25.25
CA GLN A 221 -19.83 29.15 26.36
C GLN A 221 -18.96 28.88 27.60
N PRO A 222 -18.88 29.84 28.56
CA PRO A 222 -18.17 29.60 29.82
C PRO A 222 -18.71 28.36 30.54
N LYS A 223 -17.82 27.56 31.14
CA LYS A 223 -18.16 26.38 31.95
C LYS A 223 -18.98 25.34 31.19
N GLN A 224 -18.62 25.11 29.94
CA GLN A 224 -19.28 24.12 29.08
C GLN A 224 -18.51 22.80 29.11
N LEU A 225 -19.24 21.70 29.17
CA LEU A 225 -18.75 20.34 29.06
C LEU A 225 -19.51 19.66 27.92
N TRP A 226 -18.82 18.92 27.07
CA TRP A 226 -19.44 18.09 26.05
C TRP A 226 -18.87 16.68 26.04
N PHE A 227 -19.71 15.76 25.60
CA PHE A 227 -19.38 14.39 25.25
C PHE A 227 -19.80 14.18 23.81
N SER A 228 -18.98 13.49 23.03
CA SER A 228 -19.34 13.11 21.67
C SER A 228 -18.91 11.69 21.37
N GLY A 229 -19.64 11.07 20.45
CA GLY A 229 -19.20 9.86 19.80
C GLY A 229 -19.72 9.79 18.38
N ASP A 230 -18.99 9.08 17.54
CA ASP A 230 -19.41 8.84 16.18
C ASP A 230 -18.92 7.50 15.64
N TYR A 231 -19.60 7.10 14.58
CA TYR A 231 -19.25 5.94 13.79
C TYR A 231 -19.16 6.38 12.34
N GLN A 232 -18.12 5.92 11.65
CA GLN A 232 -17.95 6.11 10.24
C GLN A 232 -17.58 4.79 9.56
N SER A 233 -18.15 4.57 8.39
CA SER A 233 -17.72 3.52 7.46
C SER A 233 -17.57 4.11 6.07
N TYR A 234 -16.51 3.71 5.38
CA TYR A 234 -16.29 4.11 4.01
C TYR A 234 -15.40 3.11 3.28
N ASP A 235 -15.66 2.97 1.99
CA ASP A 235 -14.90 2.09 1.12
C ASP A 235 -14.11 2.96 0.13
N MET A 236 -12.93 2.47 -0.25
CA MET A 236 -12.13 3.05 -1.33
C MET A 236 -11.95 2.01 -2.42
N ASP A 237 -12.48 2.32 -3.60
CA ASP A 237 -12.40 1.45 -4.77
C ASP A 237 -11.15 1.80 -5.59
N TYR A 238 -10.04 1.17 -5.24
CA TYR A 238 -8.80 1.29 -5.99
C TYR A 238 -8.78 0.31 -7.16
N VAL A 239 -7.89 0.54 -8.13
CA VAL A 239 -7.82 -0.33 -9.31
C VAL A 239 -7.43 -1.75 -8.87
N GLY A 240 -8.37 -2.70 -9.01
CA GLY A 240 -8.16 -4.11 -8.65
C GLY A 240 -8.12 -4.40 -7.14
N LEU A 241 -8.41 -3.43 -6.28
CA LEU A 241 -8.30 -3.54 -4.82
C LEU A 241 -9.42 -2.74 -4.13
N ASN A 242 -10.12 -3.37 -3.19
CA ASN A 242 -11.11 -2.69 -2.34
C ASN A 242 -10.52 -2.45 -0.94
N SER A 243 -10.61 -1.23 -0.44
CA SER A 243 -10.16 -0.83 0.90
C SER A 243 -11.38 -0.46 1.75
N GLU A 244 -11.80 -1.34 2.66
CA GLU A 244 -12.87 -1.05 3.62
C GLU A 244 -12.28 -0.39 4.87
N ARG A 245 -12.88 0.71 5.32
CA ARG A 245 -12.41 1.45 6.50
C ARG A 245 -13.55 1.78 7.44
N ARG A 246 -13.30 1.60 8.73
CA ARG A 246 -14.29 1.87 9.78
C ARG A 246 -13.63 2.60 10.94
N SER A 247 -14.30 3.63 11.45
CA SER A 247 -13.85 4.32 12.66
C SER A 247 -14.97 4.42 13.69
N HIS A 248 -14.58 4.29 14.95
CA HIS A 248 -15.39 4.57 16.12
C HIS A 248 -14.65 5.63 16.93
N HIS A 249 -15.30 6.74 17.22
CA HIS A 249 -14.74 7.83 18.00
C HIS A 249 -15.58 8.08 19.25
N GLN A 250 -14.90 8.43 20.34
CA GLN A 250 -15.49 8.97 21.55
C GLN A 250 -14.61 10.10 22.07
N GLY A 251 -15.23 11.16 22.59
CA GLY A 251 -14.49 12.29 23.12
C GLY A 251 -15.24 13.01 24.24
N VAL A 252 -14.48 13.63 25.13
CA VAL A 252 -14.96 14.52 26.19
C VAL A 252 -14.17 15.80 26.16
N GLY A 253 -14.83 16.94 26.26
CA GLY A 253 -14.14 18.21 26.29
C GLY A 253 -14.82 19.26 27.14
N VAL A 254 -14.02 20.23 27.56
CA VAL A 254 -14.42 21.31 28.45
C VAL A 254 -13.98 22.64 27.88
N ALA A 255 -14.77 23.68 28.12
CA ALA A 255 -14.43 25.05 27.76
C ALA A 255 -14.75 26.04 28.87
N THR A 256 -13.93 27.07 28.94
CA THR A 256 -14.11 28.23 29.83
C THR A 256 -13.78 29.52 29.09
N LYS A 257 -14.13 30.66 29.67
CA LYS A 257 -13.70 31.98 29.18
C LYS A 257 -12.77 32.65 30.17
N LEU A 258 -11.64 33.12 29.69
CA LEU A 258 -10.64 33.86 30.47
C LEU A 258 -10.17 35.07 29.66
N ALA A 259 -10.21 36.26 30.25
CA ALA A 259 -9.75 37.51 29.63
C ALA A 259 -10.31 37.79 28.21
N GLY A 260 -11.58 37.42 27.96
CA GLY A 260 -12.23 37.61 26.66
C GLY A 260 -11.91 36.53 25.61
N MET A 261 -11.08 35.55 25.95
CA MET A 261 -10.76 34.40 25.11
C MET A 261 -11.50 33.16 25.62
N THR A 262 -11.95 32.31 24.71
CA THR A 262 -12.45 30.97 25.02
C THR A 262 -11.27 30.01 25.04
N LEU A 263 -11.09 29.25 26.11
CA LEU A 263 -10.10 28.18 26.22
C LEU A 263 -10.81 26.84 26.28
N ALA A 264 -10.32 25.84 25.57
CA ALA A 264 -10.86 24.50 25.58
C ALA A 264 -9.79 23.42 25.61
N ALA A 265 -10.17 22.26 26.13
CA ALA A 265 -9.43 21.01 26.00
C ALA A 265 -10.40 19.87 25.71
N GLN A 266 -9.98 18.90 24.89
CA GLN A 266 -10.73 17.71 24.54
C GLN A 266 -9.81 16.50 24.55
N ALA A 267 -10.23 15.43 25.23
CA ALA A 267 -9.61 14.12 25.14
C ALA A 267 -10.44 13.23 24.21
N ASP A 268 -9.76 12.54 23.29
CA ASP A 268 -10.37 11.72 22.26
C ASP A 268 -9.80 10.30 22.32
N PHE A 269 -10.68 9.32 22.08
CA PHE A 269 -10.34 7.92 21.87
C PHE A 269 -10.96 7.46 20.56
N SER A 270 -10.14 6.84 19.71
CA SER A 270 -10.59 6.31 18.42
C SER A 270 -10.13 4.88 18.21
N GLN A 271 -10.99 4.07 17.60
CA GLN A 271 -10.62 2.76 17.05
C GLN A 271 -10.85 2.81 15.54
N LEU A 272 -9.82 2.43 14.79
CA LEU A 272 -9.79 2.49 13.33
C LEU A 272 -9.48 1.09 12.82
N ASN A 273 -10.29 0.59 11.90
CA ASN A 273 -10.01 -0.63 11.17
C ASN A 273 -9.81 -0.28 9.70
N LEU A 274 -8.84 -0.92 9.05
CA LEU A 274 -8.58 -0.82 7.62
C LEU A 274 -8.33 -2.22 7.07
N ASP A 275 -9.04 -2.55 6.00
CA ASP A 275 -9.03 -3.85 5.36
C ASP A 275 -8.82 -3.66 3.85
N ASP A 276 -7.63 -4.00 3.34
CA ASP A 276 -7.30 -3.91 1.92
C ASP A 276 -7.36 -5.31 1.29
N ALA A 277 -8.35 -5.53 0.43
CA ALA A 277 -8.58 -6.81 -0.22
C ALA A 277 -8.42 -6.68 -1.75
N VAL A 278 -7.51 -7.47 -2.30
CA VAL A 278 -7.51 -7.72 -3.75
C VAL A 278 -8.71 -8.61 -4.05
N GLN A 279 -9.46 -8.33 -5.12
CA GLN A 279 -10.64 -9.09 -5.53
C GLN A 279 -10.41 -10.61 -5.67
N THR A 280 -9.14 -11.04 -5.67
CA THR A 280 -8.70 -12.40 -5.91
C THR A 280 -8.17 -13.14 -4.69
N GLY A 281 -8.29 -12.59 -3.46
CA GLY A 281 -8.31 -13.40 -2.22
C GLY A 281 -7.27 -13.09 -1.13
N SER A 282 -6.28 -12.22 -1.38
CA SER A 282 -5.40 -11.73 -0.31
C SER A 282 -6.01 -10.50 0.35
N LYS A 283 -5.98 -10.47 1.69
CA LYS A 283 -6.51 -9.36 2.50
C LYS A 283 -5.47 -8.92 3.52
N ASN A 284 -5.04 -7.67 3.44
CA ASN A 284 -4.30 -7.01 4.52
C ASN A 284 -5.31 -6.37 5.49
N SER A 285 -4.99 -6.37 6.78
CA SER A 285 -5.87 -5.82 7.81
C SER A 285 -5.08 -5.13 8.90
N SER A 286 -5.56 -3.98 9.37
CA SER A 286 -4.99 -3.26 10.49
C SER A 286 -6.07 -2.78 11.44
N GLN A 287 -5.70 -2.72 12.72
CA GLN A 287 -6.48 -2.15 13.79
C GLN A 287 -5.61 -1.12 14.52
N SER A 288 -6.02 0.13 14.47
CA SER A 288 -5.35 1.22 15.17
C SER A 288 -6.20 1.74 16.33
N LYS A 289 -5.57 2.00 17.47
CA LYS A 289 -6.16 2.70 18.60
C LYS A 289 -5.45 4.04 18.76
N ALA A 290 -6.21 5.12 18.78
CA ALA A 290 -5.66 6.46 18.90
C ALA A 290 -6.19 7.14 20.17
N TYR A 291 -5.27 7.68 20.97
CA TYR A 291 -5.57 8.46 22.18
C TYR A 291 -5.03 9.86 21.96
N ALA A 292 -5.89 10.87 21.97
CA ALA A 292 -5.48 12.23 21.70
C ALA A 292 -5.90 13.22 22.79
N LEU A 293 -5.10 14.26 22.94
CA LEU A 293 -5.44 15.45 23.69
C LEU A 293 -5.32 16.66 22.77
N THR A 294 -6.43 17.35 22.56
CA THR A 294 -6.50 18.60 21.80
C THR A 294 -6.75 19.75 22.75
N MET A 295 -5.97 20.83 22.64
CA MET A 295 -6.14 22.06 23.40
C MET A 295 -6.21 23.24 22.44
N GLY A 296 -6.98 24.26 22.79
CA GLY A 296 -7.08 25.41 21.91
C GLY A 296 -7.70 26.64 22.55
N THR A 297 -7.63 27.72 21.79
CA THR A 297 -8.19 29.01 22.15
C THR A 297 -8.98 29.61 21.00
N ALA A 298 -10.07 30.31 21.30
CA ALA A 298 -10.78 31.13 20.33
C ALA A 298 -10.95 32.56 20.84
N GLN A 299 -10.92 33.50 19.90
CA GLN A 299 -11.14 34.91 20.17
C GLN A 299 -12.09 35.49 19.12
N GLN A 300 -13.08 36.21 19.60
CA GLN A 300 -13.92 37.04 18.76
C GLN A 300 -13.16 38.32 18.40
N LEU A 301 -12.83 38.51 17.13
CA LEU A 301 -12.03 39.67 16.66
C LEU A 301 -12.91 40.91 16.47
N ASN A 302 -14.14 40.71 16.00
CA ASN A 302 -15.19 41.73 15.93
C ASN A 302 -16.55 41.04 16.02
N ARG A 303 -17.67 41.76 15.84
CA ARG A 303 -19.02 41.18 16.01
C ARG A 303 -19.26 39.89 15.21
N ASP A 304 -18.66 39.77 14.03
CA ASP A 304 -19.00 38.71 13.07
C ASP A 304 -17.82 37.75 12.82
N LEU A 305 -16.58 38.16 13.07
CA LEU A 305 -15.38 37.37 12.82
C LEU A 305 -14.80 36.77 14.11
N SER A 306 -14.56 35.47 14.10
CA SER A 306 -13.82 34.77 15.15
C SER A 306 -12.66 33.95 14.59
N VAL A 307 -11.63 33.78 15.41
CA VAL A 307 -10.48 32.93 15.12
C VAL A 307 -10.33 31.88 16.20
N ALA A 308 -10.04 30.65 15.81
CA ALA A 308 -9.68 29.55 16.69
C ALA A 308 -8.30 29.00 16.32
N ALA A 309 -7.52 28.63 17.34
CA ALA A 309 -6.22 27.99 17.20
C ALA A 309 -6.18 26.75 18.11
N TRP A 310 -5.54 25.68 17.65
CA TRP A 310 -5.39 24.45 18.44
C TRP A 310 -4.04 23.79 18.27
N LEU A 311 -3.71 22.96 19.26
CA LEU A 311 -2.61 22.02 19.27
C LEU A 311 -3.16 20.65 19.70
N LYS A 312 -2.65 19.59 19.10
CA LYS A 312 -3.06 18.21 19.38
C LYS A 312 -1.82 17.34 19.50
N GLY A 313 -1.80 16.50 20.54
CA GLY A 313 -0.89 15.36 20.65
C GLY A 313 -1.70 14.08 20.64
N MET A 314 -1.20 13.05 19.97
CA MET A 314 -1.88 11.77 19.83
C MET A 314 -0.89 10.61 19.87
N GLN A 315 -1.18 9.61 20.70
CA GLN A 315 -0.52 8.31 20.68
C GLN A 315 -1.37 7.36 19.84
N VAL A 316 -0.72 6.56 19.00
CA VAL A 316 -1.36 5.63 18.08
C VAL A 316 -0.73 4.27 18.24
N ASP A 317 -1.52 3.28 18.62
CA ASP A 317 -1.10 1.90 18.72
C ASP A 317 -1.66 1.14 17.52
N VAL A 318 -0.83 0.39 16.79
CA VAL A 318 -1.25 -0.26 15.55
C VAL A 318 -0.90 -1.74 15.55
N ASP A 319 -1.93 -2.56 15.34
CA ASP A 319 -1.81 -3.98 15.02
C ASP A 319 -2.06 -4.17 13.52
N ALA A 320 -1.10 -4.73 12.78
CA ALA A 320 -1.24 -4.96 11.35
C ALA A 320 -0.86 -6.39 10.94
N GLN A 321 -1.58 -6.92 9.96
CA GLN A 321 -1.34 -8.25 9.40
C GLN A 321 -1.55 -8.22 7.90
N ARG A 322 -0.62 -8.84 7.16
CA ARG A 322 -0.72 -8.99 5.71
C ARG A 322 -1.32 -10.33 5.31
N GLY A 323 -2.00 -10.35 4.17
CA GLY A 323 -2.83 -11.45 3.69
C GLY A 323 -2.07 -12.57 2.97
N HIS A 324 -0.86 -12.93 3.41
CA HIS A 324 -0.05 -13.97 2.77
C HIS A 324 0.58 -14.94 3.76
N ALA A 325 0.88 -16.16 3.29
CA ALA A 325 1.30 -17.27 4.15
C ALA A 325 2.59 -17.01 4.95
N GLN A 326 3.46 -16.13 4.44
CA GLN A 326 4.72 -15.74 5.09
C GLN A 326 4.58 -14.51 6.00
N ALA A 327 3.40 -13.88 6.03
CA ALA A 327 3.19 -12.64 6.77
C ALA A 327 3.27 -12.85 8.27
N GLN A 328 4.05 -12.02 8.94
CA GLN A 328 4.05 -11.91 10.39
C GLN A 328 3.16 -10.73 10.81
N LYS A 329 2.50 -10.86 11.96
CA LYS A 329 1.81 -9.72 12.58
C LYS A 329 2.86 -8.71 13.03
N ILE A 330 2.64 -7.45 12.69
CA ILE A 330 3.51 -6.34 13.07
C ILE A 330 2.74 -5.41 14.01
N GLN A 331 3.46 -4.87 15.00
CA GLN A 331 2.96 -3.84 15.90
C GLN A 331 3.81 -2.58 15.75
N PHE A 332 3.25 -1.52 15.19
CA PHE A 332 3.99 -0.28 14.96
C PHE A 332 3.30 0.92 15.60
N ASP A 333 3.68 1.19 16.85
CA ASP A 333 3.13 2.31 17.60
C ASP A 333 3.82 3.63 17.19
N GLY A 334 3.10 4.74 17.22
CA GLY A 334 3.65 6.04 16.85
C GLY A 334 2.95 7.21 17.51
N GLN A 335 3.48 8.39 17.25
CA GLN A 335 2.99 9.63 17.81
C GLN A 335 2.66 10.60 16.68
N MET A 336 1.53 11.28 16.81
CA MET A 336 1.14 12.35 15.91
C MET A 336 1.00 13.66 16.67
N TYR A 337 1.49 14.72 16.05
CA TYR A 337 1.30 16.09 16.49
C TYR A 337 0.55 16.85 15.42
N ALA A 338 -0.41 17.66 15.84
CA ALA A 338 -1.11 18.54 14.92
C ALA A 338 -1.27 19.95 15.50
N ALA A 339 -1.31 20.92 14.62
CA ALA A 339 -1.56 22.32 14.95
C ALA A 339 -2.40 22.93 13.85
N GLY A 340 -3.32 23.82 14.20
CA GLY A 340 -4.15 24.44 13.20
C GLY A 340 -4.84 25.71 13.63
N LEU A 341 -5.43 26.34 12.63
CA LEU A 341 -6.13 27.61 12.72
C LEU A 341 -7.44 27.52 11.94
N ARG A 342 -8.46 28.19 12.44
CA ARG A 342 -9.76 28.32 11.79
C ARG A 342 -10.27 29.74 11.93
N LEU A 343 -10.83 30.26 10.85
CA LEU A 343 -11.50 31.56 10.77
C LEU A 343 -12.97 31.31 10.46
N ASP A 344 -13.85 31.88 11.27
CA ASP A 344 -15.30 31.78 11.10
C ASP A 344 -15.89 33.18 10.97
N TYR A 345 -16.73 33.39 9.95
CA TYR A 345 -17.49 34.62 9.76
C TYR A 345 -18.98 34.35 9.91
N SER A 346 -19.60 34.91 10.94
CA SER A 346 -21.01 34.76 11.26
C SER A 346 -21.85 35.80 10.53
N TYR A 347 -22.75 35.36 9.65
CA TYR A 347 -23.69 36.22 8.94
C TYR A 347 -25.16 35.86 9.25
N PRO A 348 -25.91 36.72 9.95
CA PRO A 348 -27.33 36.49 10.21
C PRO A 348 -28.16 36.81 8.94
N LEU A 349 -28.82 35.78 8.38
CA LEU A 349 -29.74 35.96 7.25
C LEU A 349 -31.13 36.43 7.70
N SER A 350 -31.57 35.97 8.88
CA SER A 350 -32.83 36.39 9.50
C SER A 350 -32.76 36.18 11.02
N GLN A 351 -33.85 36.49 11.73
CA GLN A 351 -33.96 36.19 13.16
C GLN A 351 -33.85 34.69 13.48
N LYS A 352 -34.18 33.81 12.53
CA LYS A 352 -34.17 32.36 12.72
C LYS A 352 -33.04 31.66 11.97
N MET A 353 -32.29 32.35 11.13
CA MET A 353 -31.30 31.73 10.24
C MET A 353 -29.97 32.47 10.27
N GLN A 354 -28.90 31.70 10.46
CA GLN A 354 -27.53 32.17 10.42
C GLN A 354 -26.72 31.28 9.50
N ILE A 355 -25.82 31.88 8.73
CA ILE A 355 -24.79 31.15 8.00
C ILE A 355 -23.41 31.51 8.55
N GLN A 356 -22.50 30.56 8.50
CA GLN A 356 -21.14 30.68 9.01
C GLN A 356 -20.17 30.08 8.00
N PRO A 357 -19.75 30.84 6.97
CA PRO A 357 -18.59 30.48 6.17
C PRO A 357 -17.34 30.41 7.05
N TYR A 358 -16.46 29.45 6.72
CA TYR A 358 -15.21 29.26 7.42
C TYR A 358 -14.08 28.82 6.51
N LEU A 359 -12.86 29.09 6.96
CA LEU A 359 -11.61 28.57 6.41
C LEU A 359 -10.81 27.94 7.54
N ASP A 360 -10.19 26.80 7.28
CA ASP A 360 -9.29 26.15 8.23
C ASP A 360 -8.02 25.66 7.55
N ALA A 361 -6.94 25.62 8.32
CA ALA A 361 -5.67 25.03 7.92
C ALA A 361 -5.08 24.29 9.11
N SER A 362 -4.59 23.08 8.86
CA SER A 362 -3.94 22.25 9.86
C SER A 362 -2.68 21.60 9.31
N PHE A 363 -1.64 21.59 10.14
CA PHE A 363 -0.44 20.79 9.93
C PHE A 363 -0.51 19.55 10.82
N GLN A 364 -0.18 18.39 10.28
CA GLN A 364 -0.07 17.13 11.00
C GLN A 364 1.29 16.50 10.69
N HIS A 365 1.90 15.89 11.70
CA HIS A 365 3.13 15.12 11.56
C HIS A 365 3.06 13.87 12.43
N TYR A 366 3.27 12.71 11.83
CA TYR A 366 3.37 11.42 12.48
C TYR A 366 4.81 10.91 12.42
N VAL A 367 5.26 10.36 13.53
CA VAL A 367 6.57 9.73 13.69
C VAL A 367 6.37 8.36 14.34
N HIS A 368 6.93 7.34 13.72
CA HIS A 368 7.08 6.02 14.31
C HIS A 368 8.42 5.93 15.07
N ALA A 369 8.47 5.17 16.16
CA ALA A 369 9.73 4.96 16.87
C ALA A 369 10.71 4.16 15.99
N GLU A 370 11.99 4.53 15.97
CA GLU A 370 13.03 3.86 15.17
C GLU A 370 13.25 2.40 15.62
N GLN A 371 12.44 1.48 15.09
CA GLN A 371 12.64 0.04 15.25
C GLN A 371 12.31 -0.67 13.95
N THR A 372 13.35 -1.18 13.28
CA THR A 372 13.15 -2.05 12.12
C THR A 372 12.38 -3.30 12.52
N GLN A 373 11.18 -3.45 12.00
CA GLN A 373 10.39 -4.68 12.09
C GLN A 373 10.36 -5.38 10.72
N GLN A 374 10.01 -6.67 10.67
CA GLN A 374 9.94 -7.41 9.40
C GLN A 374 8.62 -8.18 9.32
N ASP A 375 7.93 -8.08 8.19
CA ASP A 375 6.64 -8.77 7.97
C ASP A 375 6.84 -10.17 7.35
N GLY A 376 8.09 -10.59 7.16
CA GLY A 376 8.49 -11.81 6.46
C GLY A 376 8.83 -11.61 4.97
N VAL A 377 8.49 -10.46 4.38
CA VAL A 377 8.77 -10.07 2.99
C VAL A 377 9.46 -8.70 2.91
N ASN A 378 8.99 -7.72 3.68
CA ASN A 378 9.48 -6.35 3.76
C ASN A 378 9.90 -6.02 5.20
N SER A 379 10.88 -5.13 5.32
CA SER A 379 11.13 -4.42 6.57
C SER A 379 10.14 -3.26 6.73
N LEU A 380 9.97 -2.79 7.96
CA LEU A 380 9.43 -1.48 8.24
C LEU A 380 10.53 -0.72 8.96
N ASP A 381 11.25 0.14 8.23
CA ASP A 381 12.38 0.88 8.78
C ASP A 381 11.94 2.24 9.34
N ASP A 382 11.16 3.00 8.55
CA ASP A 382 10.60 4.28 8.99
C ASP A 382 9.23 4.56 8.33
N LEU A 383 8.27 5.01 9.14
CA LEU A 383 6.94 5.40 8.70
C LEU A 383 6.75 6.89 8.98
N VAL A 384 6.77 7.68 7.92
CA VAL A 384 6.68 9.13 8.01
C VAL A 384 5.38 9.59 7.38
N MET A 385 4.62 10.39 8.13
CA MET A 385 3.54 11.19 7.56
C MET A 385 3.68 12.66 7.94
N GLN A 386 3.58 13.52 6.95
CA GLN A 386 3.51 14.96 7.09
C GLN A 386 2.43 15.49 6.16
N ARG A 387 1.48 16.24 6.70
CA ARG A 387 0.31 16.71 5.96
C ARG A 387 -0.04 18.15 6.29
N TRP A 388 -0.17 18.97 5.25
CA TRP A 388 -0.91 20.23 5.31
C TRP A 388 -2.29 20.03 4.72
N ASN A 389 -3.33 20.23 5.53
CA ASN A 389 -4.72 20.13 5.11
C ASN A 389 -5.37 21.51 5.19
N PHE A 390 -6.09 21.86 4.13
CA PHE A 390 -6.85 23.11 4.03
C PHE A 390 -8.33 22.79 3.86
N GLY A 391 -9.17 23.50 4.61
CA GLY A 391 -10.61 23.37 4.57
C GLY A 391 -11.28 24.70 4.25
N ALA A 392 -12.34 24.62 3.46
CA ALA A 392 -13.25 25.73 3.23
C ALA A 392 -14.68 25.22 3.28
N GLY A 393 -15.56 25.91 3.99
CA GLY A 393 -16.91 25.43 4.16
C GLY A 393 -17.91 26.50 4.57
N LEU A 394 -19.15 26.06 4.63
CA LEU A 394 -20.31 26.84 5.03
C LEU A 394 -21.15 26.01 5.99
N GLN A 395 -21.51 26.60 7.12
CA GLN A 395 -22.53 26.05 8.01
C GLN A 395 -23.77 26.93 7.96
N ALA A 396 -24.94 26.32 8.07
CA ALA A 396 -26.22 26.99 8.14
C ALA A 396 -27.01 26.44 9.33
N ASN A 397 -27.50 27.35 10.16
CA ASN A 397 -28.25 27.03 11.35
C ASN A 397 -29.63 27.68 11.25
N TYR A 398 -30.69 26.86 11.35
CA TYR A 398 -32.08 27.32 11.29
C TYR A 398 -32.83 26.96 12.57
N GLN A 399 -33.26 27.97 13.33
CA GLN A 399 -34.02 27.81 14.56
C GLN A 399 -35.51 27.62 14.25
N LEU A 400 -35.99 26.38 14.33
CA LEU A 400 -37.42 26.07 14.20
C LEU A 400 -38.21 26.70 15.36
N ASN A 401 -37.74 26.45 16.58
CA ASN A 401 -38.28 27.01 17.82
C ASN A 401 -37.14 27.10 18.88
N PRO A 402 -37.38 27.69 20.07
CA PRO A 402 -36.33 27.82 21.10
C PRO A 402 -35.70 26.51 21.58
N ALA A 403 -36.41 25.38 21.44
CA ALA A 403 -35.93 24.06 21.85
C ALA A 403 -35.29 23.25 20.70
N TRP A 404 -35.42 23.70 19.45
CA TRP A 404 -35.02 22.90 18.28
C TRP A 404 -34.42 23.76 17.16
N GLN A 405 -33.21 23.39 16.75
CA GLN A 405 -32.49 23.97 15.62
C GLN A 405 -32.07 22.87 14.63
N LEU A 406 -32.21 23.15 13.34
CA LEU A 406 -31.64 22.35 12.25
C LEU A 406 -30.29 22.92 11.86
N GLN A 407 -29.36 22.03 11.52
CA GLN A 407 -28.00 22.35 11.12
C GLN A 407 -27.73 21.71 9.76
N GLY A 408 -27.08 22.45 8.88
CA GLY A 408 -26.60 21.95 7.60
C GLY A 408 -25.19 22.45 7.35
N SER A 409 -24.34 21.63 6.74
CA SER A 409 -23.00 22.07 6.34
C SER A 409 -22.59 21.49 5.00
N LEU A 410 -21.77 22.26 4.29
CA LEU A 410 -21.07 21.84 3.08
C LEU A 410 -19.63 22.30 3.23
N TYR A 411 -18.67 21.41 3.02
CA TYR A 411 -17.27 21.80 3.02
C TYR A 411 -16.42 20.96 2.08
N TYR A 412 -15.32 21.56 1.64
CA TYR A 412 -14.28 20.92 0.87
C TYR A 412 -13.00 20.91 1.70
N SER A 413 -12.25 19.81 1.65
CA SER A 413 -10.94 19.73 2.25
C SER A 413 -9.91 19.10 1.35
N GLN A 414 -8.74 19.73 1.29
CA GLN A 414 -7.66 19.39 0.38
C GLN A 414 -6.36 19.22 1.17
N PRO A 415 -5.73 18.03 1.13
CA PRO A 415 -4.30 17.93 1.40
C PRO A 415 -3.52 18.64 0.29
N ILE A 416 -2.71 19.65 0.63
CA ILE A 416 -1.93 20.44 -0.37
C ILE A 416 -0.44 20.04 -0.36
N GLN A 417 0.05 19.55 0.76
CA GLN A 417 1.40 18.98 0.86
C GLN A 417 1.29 17.75 1.75
N GLU A 418 1.07 16.59 1.13
CA GLU A 418 1.02 15.31 1.83
C GLU A 418 2.22 14.45 1.43
N LYS A 419 2.98 14.05 2.43
CA LYS A 419 4.02 13.04 2.32
C LYS A 419 3.64 11.95 3.31
N ALA A 420 3.21 10.80 2.82
CA ALA A 420 2.94 9.63 3.63
C ALA A 420 3.66 8.47 2.95
N TYR A 421 4.70 7.94 3.57
CA TYR A 421 5.51 6.89 2.97
C TYR A 421 6.13 5.98 4.02
N LEU A 422 6.52 4.81 3.54
CA LEU A 422 7.34 3.83 4.24
C LEU A 422 8.71 3.77 3.58
N ASP A 423 9.75 3.96 4.37
CA ASP A 423 11.10 3.52 4.03
C ASP A 423 11.27 2.06 4.46
N THR A 424 11.78 1.24 3.54
CA THR A 424 11.80 -0.23 3.67
C THR A 424 12.91 -0.84 2.82
N HIS A 425 13.10 -2.15 2.94
CA HIS A 425 13.81 -3.00 2.01
C HIS A 425 13.14 -4.39 2.00
N TYR A 426 13.34 -5.16 0.94
CA TYR A 426 12.90 -6.55 0.96
C TYR A 426 13.80 -7.37 1.89
N VAL A 427 13.20 -8.23 2.71
CA VAL A 427 13.92 -9.09 3.65
C VAL A 427 14.94 -9.95 2.90
N GLY A 428 16.20 -9.86 3.33
CA GLY A 428 17.33 -10.53 2.67
C GLY A 428 18.06 -9.67 1.63
N THR A 429 17.72 -8.37 1.51
CA THR A 429 18.41 -7.38 0.67
C THR A 429 18.78 -6.16 1.50
N ALA A 430 19.71 -5.34 1.00
CA ALA A 430 20.13 -4.08 1.65
C ALA A 430 19.67 -2.82 0.89
N GLU A 431 19.00 -2.99 -0.26
CA GLU A 431 18.59 -1.87 -1.11
C GLU A 431 17.44 -1.12 -0.46
N LYS A 432 17.64 0.18 -0.19
CA LYS A 432 16.61 1.01 0.44
C LYS A 432 15.58 1.43 -0.58
N LEU A 433 14.33 1.18 -0.24
CA LEU A 433 13.16 1.43 -1.06
C LEU A 433 12.20 2.36 -0.35
N LYS A 434 11.41 3.07 -1.15
CA LYS A 434 10.35 3.95 -0.67
C LYS A 434 9.02 3.57 -1.30
N PHE A 435 8.00 3.44 -0.45
CA PHE A 435 6.62 3.15 -0.83
C PHE A 435 5.71 4.25 -0.32
N ASP A 436 5.03 4.94 -1.24
CA ASP A 436 4.13 6.03 -0.89
C ASP A 436 2.73 5.47 -0.57
N ALA A 437 1.99 6.15 0.29
CA ALA A 437 0.58 5.87 0.50
C ALA A 437 -0.21 6.18 -0.78
N TRP A 438 -1.26 5.40 -1.04
CA TRP A 438 -2.06 5.55 -2.24
C TRP A 438 -3.01 6.75 -2.13
N HIS A 439 -3.06 7.58 -3.18
CA HIS A 439 -3.99 8.70 -3.32
C HIS A 439 -3.98 9.71 -2.14
N ALA A 440 -2.80 9.94 -1.56
CA ALA A 440 -2.53 10.88 -0.47
C ALA A 440 -3.02 12.34 -0.72
N ASP A 441 -3.12 12.77 -1.96
CA ASP A 441 -3.35 14.17 -2.33
C ASP A 441 -4.78 14.47 -2.81
N GLN A 442 -5.73 13.55 -2.63
CA GLN A 442 -7.09 13.77 -3.13
C GLN A 442 -7.97 14.56 -2.17
N GLY A 443 -8.55 15.64 -2.68
CA GLY A 443 -9.54 16.42 -1.96
C GLY A 443 -10.86 15.67 -1.75
N GLN A 444 -11.58 16.08 -0.72
CA GLN A 444 -12.85 15.48 -0.31
C GLN A 444 -13.90 16.56 -0.18
N TYR A 445 -15.10 16.29 -0.67
CA TYR A 445 -16.29 17.11 -0.40
C TYR A 445 -17.14 16.42 0.66
N HIS A 446 -17.80 17.23 1.48
CA HIS A 446 -18.55 16.77 2.63
C HIS A 446 -19.87 17.54 2.71
N ALA A 447 -20.95 16.84 2.98
CA ALA A 447 -22.27 17.40 3.21
C ALA A 447 -22.85 16.79 4.48
N ALA A 448 -23.26 17.62 5.43
CA ALA A 448 -23.87 17.16 6.67
C ALA A 448 -25.23 17.81 6.93
N LEU A 449 -26.10 17.04 7.55
CA LEU A 449 -27.39 17.48 8.05
C LEU A 449 -27.53 17.04 9.50
N GLY A 450 -28.08 17.92 10.33
CA GLY A 450 -28.09 17.73 11.75
C GLY A 450 -29.24 18.41 12.47
N SER A 451 -29.43 18.02 13.72
CA SER A 451 -30.45 18.55 14.61
C SER A 451 -29.89 18.77 16.00
N GLN A 452 -30.11 19.98 16.52
CA GLN A 452 -29.81 20.36 17.88
C GLN A 452 -31.10 20.49 18.70
N LEU A 453 -31.20 19.70 19.76
CA LEU A 453 -32.34 19.65 20.67
C LEU A 453 -31.93 20.16 22.05
N HIS A 454 -32.54 21.24 22.53
CA HIS A 454 -32.28 21.80 23.85
C HIS A 454 -33.15 21.15 24.92
N PHE A 455 -32.53 20.77 26.04
CA PHE A 455 -33.18 20.23 27.22
C PHE A 455 -32.92 21.17 28.40
N GLY A 456 -33.97 21.90 28.81
CA GLY A 456 -33.82 22.98 29.77
C GLY A 456 -33.03 24.16 29.22
N GLN A 457 -32.42 24.96 30.11
CA GLN A 457 -31.72 26.19 29.72
C GLN A 457 -30.22 26.02 29.46
N HIS A 458 -29.64 24.87 29.78
CA HIS A 458 -28.19 24.71 29.87
C HIS A 458 -27.64 23.51 29.10
N SER A 459 -28.51 22.64 28.58
CA SER A 459 -28.08 21.39 27.94
C SER A 459 -28.71 21.24 26.56
N PHE A 460 -27.98 20.63 25.64
CA PHE A 460 -28.48 20.27 24.33
C PHE A 460 -27.82 19.00 23.78
N LEU A 461 -28.52 18.34 22.87
CA LEU A 461 -28.06 17.18 22.11
C LEU A 461 -27.95 17.56 20.64
N ASN A 462 -26.85 17.18 20.00
CA ASN A 462 -26.64 17.27 18.56
C ASN A 462 -26.62 15.87 17.96
N LEU A 463 -27.44 15.64 16.94
CA LEU A 463 -27.40 14.46 16.10
C LEU A 463 -27.10 14.89 14.67
N ASN A 464 -26.01 14.38 14.10
CA ASN A 464 -25.55 14.75 12.77
C ASN A 464 -25.34 13.50 11.91
N TYR A 465 -25.70 13.59 10.64
CA TYR A 465 -25.31 12.67 9.60
C TYR A 465 -24.47 13.42 8.57
N GLU A 466 -23.32 12.87 8.22
CA GLU A 466 -22.40 13.42 7.24
C GLU A 466 -22.15 12.38 6.14
N TYR A 467 -22.26 12.81 4.90
CA TYR A 467 -21.77 12.10 3.74
C TYR A 467 -20.50 12.80 3.24
N SER A 468 -19.50 12.03 2.85
CA SER A 468 -18.32 12.56 2.19
C SER A 468 -17.90 11.71 1.02
N GLY A 469 -17.37 12.37 -0.01
CA GLY A 469 -16.99 11.74 -1.25
C GLY A 469 -15.65 12.23 -1.78
N ARG A 470 -14.99 11.36 -2.54
CA ARG A 470 -13.82 11.63 -3.41
C ARG A 470 -13.92 10.73 -4.65
N SER A 471 -13.02 10.90 -5.61
CA SER A 471 -13.04 10.22 -6.93
C SER A 471 -13.37 8.72 -6.89
N HIS A 472 -13.04 8.02 -5.79
CA HIS A 472 -13.21 6.59 -5.63
C HIS A 472 -13.62 6.17 -4.22
N SER A 473 -14.33 7.03 -3.48
CA SER A 473 -14.75 6.68 -2.12
C SER A 473 -16.00 7.42 -1.71
N ASP A 474 -16.89 6.65 -1.08
CA ASP A 474 -18.11 7.11 -0.44
C ASP A 474 -18.04 6.80 1.04
N SER A 475 -18.36 7.79 1.87
CA SER A 475 -18.22 7.73 3.30
C SER A 475 -19.49 8.20 3.99
N HIS A 476 -19.89 7.45 5.01
CA HIS A 476 -21.06 7.75 5.83
C HIS A 476 -20.65 7.84 7.29
N ARG A 477 -21.02 8.94 7.95
CA ARG A 477 -20.73 9.17 9.35
C ARG A 477 -21.97 9.60 10.11
N VAL A 478 -22.18 9.00 11.27
CA VAL A 478 -23.24 9.39 12.22
C VAL A 478 -22.59 9.84 13.52
N GLN A 479 -22.94 11.04 13.97
CA GLN A 479 -22.40 11.63 15.18
C GLN A 479 -23.50 12.00 16.16
N LEU A 480 -23.23 11.74 17.44
CA LEU A 480 -24.00 12.19 18.58
C LEU A 480 -23.12 13.03 19.51
N ALA A 481 -23.61 14.18 19.96
CA ALA A 481 -22.93 14.96 20.99
C ALA A 481 -23.92 15.50 22.02
N VAL A 482 -23.57 15.38 23.30
CA VAL A 482 -24.31 15.96 24.43
C VAL A 482 -23.47 17.09 24.99
N THR A 483 -24.07 18.26 25.18
CA THR A 483 -23.39 19.42 25.74
C THR A 483 -24.18 20.00 26.89
N THR A 484 -23.49 20.40 27.95
CA THR A 484 -24.09 21.01 29.14
C THR A 484 -23.26 22.18 29.65
N ARG A 485 -23.91 23.13 30.32
CA ARG A 485 -23.28 24.30 30.95
C ARG A 485 -23.53 24.29 32.46
N PHE A 486 -22.49 24.55 33.25
CA PHE A 486 -22.53 24.58 34.71
C PHE A 486 -22.57 26.00 35.30
#